data_AF-A0A1V2EZ06-F1
#
_entry.id   AF-A0A1V2EZ06-F1
#
_cell.length_a   1.000
_cell.length_b   1.000
_cell.length_c   1.000
_cell.angle_alpha   90.00
_cell.angle_beta   90.00
_cell.angle_gamma   90.00
#
_symmetry.space_group_name_H-M   'P 1'
#
loop_
_entity.id
_entity.type
_entity.pdbx_description
1 polymer ?
#
loop_
_entity_poly.entity_id
_entity_poly.type
_entity_poly.pdbx_seq_one_letter_code
_entity_poly.pdbx_strand_id
1 'polypeptide(L)'
;MSWNAGVEGLGRDADVRALLATLFASRGTIMLAPGDEFGRTQCGNNNAYAQDNEVSWLDWAGRDRELEDYVASLAAWRRAHPEISKPLIRHDLRWQALDGCAMEPWMWADASGFDMSLQDGASIRIDRNARAVTLSS
;
A
#
# COMPACT_ATOMS: atom_id res chain seq x y z
N MET A 1 8.97 6.52 -10.84
CA MET A 1 10.24 5.99 -10.29
C MET A 1 10.01 4.51 -10.03
N SER A 2 10.84 3.61 -10.59
CA SER A 2 10.80 2.17 -10.31
C SER A 2 12.16 1.72 -9.75
N TRP A 3 12.16 0.71 -8.89
CA TRP A 3 13.36 0.10 -8.33
C TRP A 3 13.17 -1.41 -8.19
N ASN A 4 14.16 -2.21 -8.60
CA ASN A 4 14.01 -3.66 -8.75
C ASN A 4 14.46 -4.49 -7.53
N ALA A 5 14.56 -3.88 -6.35
CA ALA A 5 14.92 -4.58 -5.11
C ALA A 5 16.26 -5.35 -5.07
N GLY A 6 17.17 -5.13 -6.02
CA GLY A 6 18.53 -5.69 -6.03
C GLY A 6 18.66 -7.13 -6.53
N VAL A 7 17.72 -8.04 -6.24
CA VAL A 7 17.58 -9.42 -6.79
C VAL A 7 16.11 -9.85 -6.68
N GLU A 8 15.58 -10.57 -7.69
CA GLU A 8 14.17 -10.99 -7.78
C GLU A 8 13.73 -11.96 -6.67
N GLY A 9 12.55 -11.72 -6.09
CA GLY A 9 11.85 -12.69 -5.25
C GLY A 9 11.19 -12.05 -4.03
N LEU A 10 11.91 -12.02 -2.89
CA LEU A 10 11.30 -11.74 -1.59
C LEU A 10 11.09 -10.25 -1.29
N GLY A 11 12.00 -9.38 -1.72
CA GLY A 11 11.87 -7.94 -1.47
C GLY A 11 10.76 -7.29 -2.29
N ARG A 12 10.45 -7.85 -3.45
CA ARG A 12 9.46 -7.30 -4.40
C ARG A 12 8.03 -7.52 -3.92
N ASP A 13 7.69 -8.67 -3.35
CA ASP A 13 6.35 -8.91 -2.81
C ASP A 13 6.05 -7.97 -1.63
N ALA A 14 7.01 -7.80 -0.71
CA ALA A 14 6.89 -6.86 0.40
C ALA A 14 6.65 -5.42 -0.09
N ASP A 15 7.38 -4.98 -1.13
CA ASP A 15 7.17 -3.67 -1.75
C ASP A 15 5.79 -3.51 -2.37
N VAL A 16 5.35 -4.51 -3.13
CA VAL A 16 4.03 -4.50 -3.78
C VAL A 16 2.95 -4.37 -2.73
N ARG A 17 3.00 -5.19 -1.68
CA ARG A 17 2.04 -5.14 -0.57
C ARG A 17 2.08 -3.80 0.16
N ALA A 18 3.28 -3.27 0.44
CA ALA A 18 3.43 -1.96 1.09
C ALA A 18 2.88 -0.81 0.24
N LEU A 19 3.11 -0.82 -1.08
CA LEU A 19 2.58 0.19 -2.00
C LEU A 19 1.05 0.11 -2.09
N LEU A 20 0.49 -1.09 -2.18
CA LEU A 20 -0.95 -1.31 -2.18
C LEU A 20 -1.57 -0.84 -0.85
N ALA A 21 -1.04 -1.27 0.30
CA ALA A 21 -1.53 -0.80 1.59
C ALA A 21 -1.39 0.72 1.76
N THR A 22 -0.31 1.33 1.26
CA THR A 22 -0.16 2.80 1.23
C THR A 22 -1.25 3.47 0.39
N LEU A 23 -1.56 2.92 -0.79
CA LEU A 23 -2.66 3.42 -1.63
C LEU A 23 -3.99 3.35 -0.89
N PHE A 24 -4.29 2.21 -0.26
CA PHE A 24 -5.53 2.02 0.51
C PHE A 24 -5.56 2.78 1.85
N ALA A 25 -4.42 3.17 2.40
CA ALA A 25 -4.28 4.07 3.55
C ALA A 25 -4.46 5.55 3.17
N SER A 26 -4.24 5.91 1.91
CA SER A 26 -4.23 7.29 1.45
C SER A 26 -5.62 7.94 1.51
N ARG A 27 -5.64 9.26 1.60
CA ARG A 27 -6.88 10.05 1.64
C ARG A 27 -7.46 10.26 0.25
N GLY A 28 -8.77 10.46 0.16
CA GLY A 28 -9.47 10.73 -1.10
C GLY A 28 -9.91 9.46 -1.83
N THR A 29 -10.00 9.54 -3.16
CA THR A 29 -10.43 8.42 -4.00
C THR A 29 -9.22 7.66 -4.51
N ILE A 30 -9.21 6.35 -4.30
CA ILE A 30 -8.18 5.46 -4.84
C ILE A 30 -8.52 5.09 -6.28
N MET A 31 -7.49 4.91 -7.11
CA MET A 31 -7.59 4.32 -8.43
C MET A 31 -6.54 3.24 -8.54
N LEU A 32 -6.96 2.04 -8.94
CA LEU A 32 -6.09 0.88 -9.13
C LEU A 32 -6.17 0.45 -10.59
N ALA A 33 -5.02 0.16 -11.21
CA ALA A 33 -5.03 -0.32 -12.59
C ALA A 33 -5.48 -1.78 -12.61
N PRO A 34 -6.28 -2.21 -13.61
CA PRO A 34 -6.74 -3.59 -13.70
C PRO A 34 -5.57 -4.57 -13.71
N GLY A 35 -5.66 -5.60 -12.87
CA GLY A 35 -4.69 -6.66 -12.71
C GLY A 35 -3.56 -6.36 -11.71
N ASP A 36 -3.42 -5.12 -11.22
CA ASP A 36 -2.46 -4.82 -10.15
C ASP A 36 -2.86 -5.55 -8.85
N GLU A 37 -4.16 -5.82 -8.67
CA GLU A 37 -4.69 -6.55 -7.52
C GLU A 37 -4.24 -8.02 -7.42
N PHE A 38 -3.78 -8.62 -8.53
CA PHE A 38 -3.33 -10.01 -8.59
C PHE A 38 -1.95 -10.16 -9.26
N GLY A 39 -1.18 -9.06 -9.35
CA GLY A 39 0.23 -9.11 -9.73
C GLY A 39 0.51 -9.11 -11.25
N ARG A 40 -0.37 -8.50 -12.06
CA ARG A 40 -0.16 -8.37 -13.51
C ARG A 40 1.22 -7.80 -13.83
N THR A 41 1.90 -8.42 -14.79
CA THR A 41 3.20 -7.96 -15.30
C THR A 41 3.12 -7.64 -16.78
N GLN A 42 3.84 -6.60 -17.19
CA GLN A 42 4.10 -6.29 -18.60
C GLN A 42 5.56 -6.60 -18.98
N CYS A 43 6.23 -7.44 -18.18
CA CYS A 43 7.62 -7.87 -18.36
C CYS A 43 8.61 -6.70 -18.55
N GLY A 44 8.37 -5.59 -17.84
CA GLY A 44 9.19 -4.38 -17.91
C GLY A 44 8.78 -3.37 -18.99
N ASN A 45 7.77 -3.67 -19.82
CA ASN A 45 7.21 -2.68 -20.74
C ASN A 45 6.32 -1.69 -19.97
N ASN A 46 6.65 -0.40 -20.01
CA ASN A 46 5.87 0.67 -19.39
C ASN A 46 5.00 1.45 -20.40
N ASN A 47 4.98 1.03 -21.68
CA ASN A 47 4.26 1.71 -22.76
C ASN A 47 3.68 0.71 -23.78
N ALA A 48 2.80 -0.18 -23.33
CA ALA A 48 2.17 -1.23 -24.15
C ALA A 48 1.05 -0.72 -25.10
N TYR A 49 1.06 0.55 -25.48
CA TYR A 49 -0.08 1.21 -26.17
C TYR A 49 -0.47 0.59 -27.52
N ALA A 50 0.48 0.00 -28.25
CA ALA A 50 0.28 -0.60 -29.57
C ALA A 50 0.40 -2.14 -29.54
N GLN A 51 0.33 -2.75 -28.37
CA GLN A 51 0.43 -4.20 -28.21
C GLN A 51 -0.95 -4.80 -27.93
N ASP A 52 -1.46 -5.58 -28.88
CA ASP A 52 -2.66 -6.40 -28.71
C ASP A 52 -2.22 -7.87 -28.61
N ASN A 53 -1.71 -8.25 -27.43
CA ASN A 53 -1.14 -9.57 -27.15
C ASN A 53 -1.13 -9.84 -25.63
N GLU A 54 -0.51 -10.94 -25.21
CA GLU A 54 -0.47 -11.40 -23.82
C GLU A 54 0.16 -10.39 -22.84
N VAL A 55 0.92 -9.40 -23.32
CA VAL A 55 1.50 -8.33 -22.48
C VAL A 55 0.45 -7.29 -22.07
N SER A 56 -0.59 -7.09 -22.88
CA SER A 56 -1.66 -6.13 -22.60
C SER A 56 -2.92 -6.79 -22.05
N TRP A 57 -3.16 -8.07 -22.36
CA TRP A 57 -4.32 -8.82 -21.87
C TRP A 57 -4.20 -9.20 -20.38
N LEU A 58 -5.34 -9.41 -19.72
CA LEU A 58 -5.39 -9.91 -18.35
C LEU A 58 -5.34 -11.44 -18.35
N ASP A 59 -4.32 -12.01 -17.72
CA ASP A 59 -4.25 -13.44 -17.44
C ASP A 59 -5.11 -13.80 -16.22
N TRP A 60 -6.35 -14.20 -16.47
CA TRP A 60 -7.29 -14.62 -15.42
C TRP A 60 -6.95 -15.98 -14.79
N ALA A 61 -6.17 -16.82 -15.47
CA ALA A 61 -5.80 -18.15 -15.01
C ALA A 61 -4.57 -18.11 -14.09
N GLY A 62 -3.60 -17.25 -14.41
CA GLY A 62 -2.34 -17.07 -13.66
C GLY A 62 -2.40 -16.04 -12.52
N ARG A 63 -3.60 -15.73 -12.00
CA ARG A 63 -3.76 -14.73 -10.93
C ARG A 63 -3.12 -15.16 -9.61
N ASP A 64 -2.38 -14.24 -8.99
CA ASP A 64 -1.96 -14.39 -7.60
C ASP A 64 -3.17 -14.18 -6.68
N ARG A 65 -3.70 -15.28 -6.15
CA ARG A 65 -4.87 -15.28 -5.26
C ARG A 65 -4.57 -14.74 -3.87
N GLU A 66 -3.34 -14.91 -3.39
CA GLU A 66 -2.96 -14.40 -2.07
C GLU A 66 -2.85 -12.87 -2.10
N LEU A 67 -2.37 -12.31 -3.20
CA LEU A 67 -2.37 -10.87 -3.40
C LEU A 67 -3.80 -10.32 -3.62
N GLU A 68 -4.64 -11.03 -4.38
CA GLU A 68 -6.04 -10.67 -4.60
C GLU A 68 -6.81 -10.59 -3.28
N ASP A 69 -6.68 -11.62 -2.43
CA ASP A 69 -7.31 -11.67 -1.11
C ASP A 69 -6.77 -10.57 -0.19
N TYR A 70 -5.46 -10.29 -0.26
CA TYR A 70 -4.86 -9.18 0.47
C TYR A 70 -5.47 -7.83 0.05
N VAL A 71 -5.55 -7.54 -1.25
CA VAL A 71 -6.15 -6.29 -1.76
C VAL A 71 -7.64 -6.21 -1.40
N ALA A 72 -8.37 -7.31 -1.47
CA ALA A 72 -9.76 -7.37 -1.01
C ALA A 72 -9.89 -7.02 0.48
N SER A 73 -8.96 -7.51 1.32
CA SER A 73 -8.93 -7.17 2.76
C SER A 73 -8.66 -5.68 3.00
N LEU A 74 -7.75 -5.05 2.23
CA LEU A 74 -7.47 -3.62 2.29
C LEU A 74 -8.71 -2.79 1.89
N ALA A 75 -9.41 -3.22 0.84
CA ALA A 75 -10.65 -2.59 0.39
C ALA A 75 -11.77 -2.70 1.44
N ALA A 76 -11.91 -3.86 2.08
CA ALA A 76 -12.87 -4.08 3.16
C ALA A 76 -12.55 -3.19 4.37
N TRP A 77 -11.28 -3.13 4.79
CA TRP A 77 -10.85 -2.25 5.87
C TRP A 77 -11.14 -0.78 5.54
N ARG A 78 -10.77 -0.31 4.34
CA ARG A 78 -11.04 1.07 3.91
C ARG A 78 -12.52 1.40 3.93
N ARG A 79 -13.38 0.46 3.48
CA ARG A 79 -14.84 0.62 3.49
C ARG A 79 -15.41 0.72 4.90
N ALA A 80 -14.83 -0.01 5.86
CA ALA A 80 -15.22 0.06 7.26
C ALA A 80 -14.81 1.38 7.95
N HIS A 81 -13.81 2.08 7.42
CA HIS A 81 -13.25 3.32 7.98
C HIS A 81 -13.41 4.50 7.00
N PRO A 82 -14.65 4.97 6.74
CA PRO A 82 -14.93 6.01 5.75
C PRO A 82 -14.19 7.33 6.04
N GLU A 83 -13.82 7.59 7.30
CA GLU A 83 -13.05 8.75 7.72
C GLU A 83 -11.70 8.87 7.00
N ILE A 84 -11.08 7.75 6.61
CA ILE A 84 -9.83 7.75 5.83
C ILE A 84 -10.02 8.37 4.45
N SER A 85 -11.16 8.10 3.80
CA SER A 85 -11.44 8.60 2.45
C SER A 85 -11.78 10.09 2.39
N LYS A 86 -12.17 10.70 3.52
CA LYS A 86 -12.52 12.13 3.53
C LYS A 86 -11.30 13.00 3.17
N PRO A 87 -11.47 14.13 2.47
CA PRO A 87 -10.35 15.01 2.09
C PRO A 87 -9.93 16.01 3.18
N LEU A 88 -10.68 16.12 4.28
CA LEU A 88 -10.52 17.16 5.32
C LEU A 88 -9.28 16.97 6.20
N ILE A 89 -8.34 17.92 6.26
CA ILE A 89 -7.17 17.84 7.16
C ILE A 89 -7.59 17.46 8.59
N ARG A 90 -7.00 16.38 9.11
CA ARG A 90 -7.30 15.81 10.43
C ARG A 90 -6.23 16.30 11.41
N HIS A 91 -6.65 16.99 12.47
CA HIS A 91 -5.77 17.48 13.53
C HIS A 91 -5.80 16.58 14.78
N ASP A 92 -6.68 15.60 14.79
CA ASP A 92 -6.95 14.67 15.89
C ASP A 92 -6.18 13.34 15.78
N LEU A 93 -5.23 13.25 14.83
CA LEU A 93 -4.39 12.08 14.63
C LEU A 93 -3.31 12.00 15.70
N ARG A 94 -3.08 10.80 16.23
CA ARG A 94 -1.92 10.52 17.07
C ARG A 94 -0.83 9.88 16.21
N TRP A 95 0.35 10.48 16.26
CA TRP A 95 1.54 9.98 15.58
C TRP A 95 2.53 9.48 16.62
N GLN A 96 2.96 8.24 16.48
CA GLN A 96 3.95 7.62 17.35
C GLN A 96 5.09 7.05 16.50
N ALA A 97 6.31 7.08 17.02
CA ALA A 97 7.38 6.25 16.49
C ALA A 97 7.09 4.76 16.79
N LEU A 98 7.80 3.86 16.12
CA LEU A 98 7.60 2.41 16.29
C LEU A 98 7.90 1.90 17.73
N ASP A 99 8.63 2.68 18.53
CA ASP A 99 8.88 2.42 19.95
C ASP A 99 7.75 2.91 20.88
N GLY A 100 6.71 3.52 20.32
CA GLY A 100 5.54 4.04 21.03
C GLY A 100 5.68 5.48 21.54
N CYS A 101 6.84 6.12 21.41
CA CYS A 101 7.02 7.52 21.77
C CYS A 101 6.25 8.44 20.81
N ALA A 102 5.82 9.61 21.29
CA ALA A 102 5.19 10.60 20.42
C ALA A 102 6.17 11.00 19.29
N MET A 103 5.64 11.10 18.05
CA MET A 103 6.45 11.45 16.90
C MET A 103 6.72 12.96 16.86
N GLU A 104 7.97 13.35 17.06
CA GLU A 104 8.40 14.74 17.04
C GLU A 104 8.85 15.20 15.63
N PRO A 105 8.75 16.50 15.28
CA PRO A 105 9.04 17.01 13.94
C PRO A 105 10.41 16.64 13.37
N TRP A 106 11.45 16.55 14.21
CA TRP A 106 12.80 16.20 13.76
C TRP A 106 13.00 14.70 13.51
N MET A 107 12.12 13.85 14.04
CA MET A 107 12.24 12.39 13.91
C MET A 107 11.84 11.89 12.52
N TRP A 108 11.02 12.65 11.76
CA TRP A 108 10.43 12.20 10.50
C TRP A 108 11.45 11.77 9.42
N ALA A 109 12.61 12.44 9.39
CA ALA A 109 13.65 12.15 8.41
C ALA A 109 14.26 10.76 8.65
N ASP A 110 14.66 10.47 9.88
CA ASP A 110 15.48 9.31 10.23
C ASP A 110 14.70 8.18 10.92
N ALA A 111 13.40 8.38 11.21
CA ALA A 111 12.57 7.36 11.82
C ALA A 111 12.52 6.09 10.96
N SER A 112 12.68 4.94 11.61
CA SER A 112 12.49 3.62 10.98
C SER A 112 11.03 3.37 10.55
N GLY A 113 10.09 4.20 11.00
CA GLY A 113 8.68 4.06 10.72
C GLY A 113 7.83 4.85 11.71
N PHE A 114 6.51 4.69 11.62
CA PHE A 114 5.55 5.34 12.50
C PHE A 114 4.21 4.62 12.55
N ASP A 115 3.48 4.89 13.63
CA ASP A 115 2.07 4.57 13.79
C ASP A 115 1.24 5.84 13.72
N MET A 116 0.22 5.82 12.86
CA MET A 116 -0.85 6.80 12.84
C MET A 116 -2.11 6.14 13.39
N SER A 117 -2.68 6.68 14.47
CA SER A 117 -3.96 6.20 15.01
C SER A 117 -5.04 7.27 14.99
N LEU A 118 -6.25 6.83 14.65
CA LEU A 118 -7.49 7.58 14.73
C LEU A 118 -8.08 7.41 16.14
N GLN A 119 -8.92 8.35 16.57
CA GLN A 119 -9.60 8.25 17.88
C GLN A 119 -10.59 7.08 17.97
N ASP A 120 -11.06 6.57 16.83
CA ASP A 120 -12.00 5.45 16.75
C ASP A 120 -11.32 4.07 16.86
N GLY A 121 -9.99 4.04 17.01
CA GLY A 121 -9.20 2.82 17.18
C GLY A 121 -8.46 2.36 15.92
N ALA A 122 -8.87 2.82 14.72
CA ALA A 122 -8.18 2.44 13.49
C ALA A 122 -6.76 2.99 13.47
N SER A 123 -5.83 2.19 12.97
CA SER A 123 -4.42 2.56 12.92
C SER A 123 -3.73 2.09 11.65
N ILE A 124 -2.71 2.84 11.26
CA ILE A 124 -1.86 2.60 10.10
C ILE A 124 -0.43 2.61 10.60
N ARG A 125 0.23 1.47 10.50
CA ARG A 125 1.66 1.31 10.81
C ARG A 125 2.46 1.29 9.53
N ILE A 126 3.49 2.13 9.44
CA ILE A 126 4.48 2.11 8.36
C ILE A 126 5.82 1.74 8.97
N ASP A 127 6.39 0.61 8.55
CA ASP A 127 7.72 0.15 8.94
C ASP A 127 8.64 0.11 7.70
N ARG A 128 9.62 1.00 7.66
CA ARG A 128 10.55 1.15 6.52
C ARG A 128 11.58 0.02 6.47
N ASN A 129 11.95 -0.55 7.62
CA ASN A 129 12.92 -1.64 7.69
C ASN A 129 12.27 -2.95 7.25
N ALA A 130 11.06 -3.21 7.72
CA ALA A 130 10.26 -4.36 7.29
C ALA A 130 9.63 -4.18 5.91
N ARG A 131 9.67 -2.97 5.34
CA ARG A 131 9.04 -2.61 4.06
C ARG A 131 7.56 -2.99 4.07
N ALA A 132 6.87 -2.64 5.15
CA ALA A 132 5.52 -3.09 5.43
C ALA A 132 4.62 -1.92 5.83
N VAL A 133 3.37 -1.98 5.37
CA VAL A 133 2.29 -1.11 5.82
C VAL A 133 1.16 -1.98 6.32
N THR A 134 0.77 -1.80 7.58
CA THR A 134 -0.27 -2.58 8.25
C THR A 134 -1.46 -1.70 8.59
N LEU A 135 -2.66 -2.17 8.26
CA LEU A 135 -3.93 -1.51 8.61
C LEU A 135 -4.61 -2.34 9.70
N SER A 136 -4.94 -1.72 10.82
CA SER A 136 -5.60 -2.36 11.96
C SER A 136 -6.78 -1.52 12.46
N SER A 137 -7.69 -2.17 13.18
CA SER A 137 -8.91 -1.58 13.76
C SER A 137 -9.19 -2.21 15.11
#